data_AF-A0AA86VEI2-F1
#
_entry.id   AF-A0AA86VEI2-F1
#
_cell.length_a   1.000
_cell.length_b   1.000
_cell.length_c   1.000
_cell.angle_alpha   90.00
_cell.angle_beta   90.00
_cell.angle_gamma   90.00
#
_symmetry.space_group_name_H-M   'P 1'
#
loop_
_entity.id
_entity.type
_entity.pdbx_description
1 polymer ?
#
loop_
_entity_poly.entity_id
_entity_poly.type
_entity_poly.pdbx_seq_one_letter_code
_entity_poly.pdbx_strand_id
1 'polypeptide(L)'
;MQETLNSKKKGDAAFRHKDFQTAIDSYTMFIDVGTMVSPTVYARRSLCYLMSNMADEALNDAMQAQVISPVWYIAFYLQAVALLAMGKENDAQMALKEGSSLETKKSTN
;
A
#
# COMPACT_ATOMS: atom_id res chain seq x y z
N MET A 1 19.97 -1.79 11.06
CA MET A 1 19.71 -0.65 10.15
C MET A 1 19.99 -0.98 8.67
N GLN A 2 21.17 -1.50 8.29
CA GLN A 2 21.45 -1.87 6.89
C GLN A 2 20.59 -3.04 6.38
N GLU A 3 20.30 -4.03 7.23
CA GLU A 3 19.51 -5.20 6.84
C GLU A 3 18.05 -4.86 6.47
N THR A 4 17.45 -3.90 7.17
CA THR A 4 16.09 -3.42 6.89
C THR A 4 16.07 -2.72 5.51
N LEU A 5 17.01 -1.81 5.23
CA LEU A 5 17.14 -1.18 3.91
C LEU A 5 17.38 -2.19 2.78
N ASN A 6 18.14 -3.25 3.04
CA ASN A 6 18.35 -4.34 2.08
C ASN A 6 17.06 -5.12 1.82
N SER A 7 16.25 -5.37 2.85
CA SER A 7 14.95 -6.04 2.73
C SER A 7 13.97 -5.25 1.87
N LYS A 8 13.90 -3.93 2.05
CA LYS A 8 13.10 -3.05 1.16
C LYS A 8 13.56 -3.13 -0.29
N LYS A 9 14.88 -3.04 -0.54
CA LYS A 9 15.43 -3.15 -1.90
C LYS A 9 15.15 -4.51 -2.54
N LYS A 10 15.24 -5.58 -1.75
CA LYS A 10 14.89 -6.95 -2.18
C LYS A 10 13.41 -7.04 -2.54
N GLY A 11 12.53 -6.49 -1.70
CA GLY A 11 11.09 -6.42 -1.99
C GLY A 11 10.79 -5.64 -3.27
N ASP A 12 11.46 -4.50 -3.48
CA ASP A 12 11.31 -3.69 -4.69
C ASP A 12 11.78 -4.43 -5.96
N ALA A 13 12.87 -5.20 -5.87
CA ALA A 13 13.33 -6.03 -6.97
C ALA A 13 12.33 -7.15 -7.27
N ALA A 14 11.87 -7.88 -6.25
CA ALA A 14 10.88 -8.94 -6.39
C ALA A 14 9.56 -8.43 -6.99
N PHE A 15 9.10 -7.26 -6.54
CA PHE A 15 7.92 -6.59 -7.10
C PHE A 15 8.07 -6.31 -8.61
N ARG A 16 9.24 -5.85 -9.05
CA ARG A 16 9.53 -5.63 -10.48
C ARG A 16 9.58 -6.94 -11.27
N HIS A 17 10.05 -8.01 -10.65
CA HIS A 17 10.05 -9.36 -11.23
C HIS A 17 8.68 -10.05 -11.20
N LYS A 18 7.63 -9.38 -10.68
CA LYS A 18 6.30 -9.96 -10.45
C LYS A 18 6.32 -11.16 -9.49
N ASP A 19 7.38 -11.29 -8.71
CA ASP A 19 7.45 -12.23 -7.61
C ASP A 19 6.82 -11.58 -6.38
N PHE A 20 5.49 -11.60 -6.35
CA PHE A 20 4.70 -10.92 -5.32
C PHE A 20 4.87 -11.58 -3.96
N GLN A 21 5.03 -12.90 -3.90
CA GLN A 21 5.22 -13.62 -2.64
C GLN A 21 6.54 -13.20 -1.97
N THR A 22 7.65 -13.25 -2.71
CA THR A 22 8.94 -12.80 -2.17
C THR A 22 8.93 -11.32 -1.80
N ALA A 23 8.20 -10.50 -2.56
CA ALA A 23 8.03 -9.08 -2.25
C ALA A 23 7.27 -8.88 -0.93
N ILE A 24 6.16 -9.60 -0.72
CA ILE A 24 5.37 -9.59 0.51
C ILE A 24 6.23 -9.99 1.71
N ASP A 25 6.97 -11.09 1.61
CA ASP A 25 7.81 -11.58 2.71
C ASP A 25 8.90 -10.56 3.06
N SER A 26 9.53 -9.97 2.04
CA SER A 26 10.59 -8.98 2.22
C SER A 26 10.07 -7.67 2.84
N TYR A 27 8.88 -7.20 2.43
CA TYR A 27 8.24 -6.03 3.02
C TYR A 27 7.71 -6.31 4.43
N THR A 28 7.24 -7.52 4.70
CA THR A 28 6.79 -7.93 6.04
C THR A 28 7.96 -7.97 7.01
N MET A 29 9.09 -8.56 6.61
CA MET A 29 10.31 -8.53 7.41
C MET A 29 10.80 -7.10 7.66
N PHE A 30 10.67 -6.21 6.67
CA PHE A 30 10.98 -4.78 6.85
C PHE A 30 10.11 -4.14 7.95
N ILE A 31 8.81 -4.44 7.94
CA ILE A 31 7.83 -3.89 8.87
C ILE A 31 8.02 -4.48 10.28
N ASP A 32 8.19 -5.80 10.39
CA ASP A 32 8.32 -6.53 11.67
C ASP A 32 9.60 -6.15 12.42
N VAL A 33 10.70 -5.92 11.70
CA VAL A 33 11.95 -5.41 12.28
C VAL A 33 11.76 -4.01 12.88
N GLY A 34 10.68 -3.29 12.52
CA GLY A 34 10.19 -2.12 13.24
C GLY A 34 11.13 -0.90 13.24
N THR A 35 12.23 -0.94 12.47
CA THR A 35 13.25 0.11 12.51
C THR A 35 12.76 1.40 11.86
N MET A 36 11.82 1.33 10.90
CA MET A 36 11.25 2.50 10.24
C MET A 36 9.85 2.21 9.69
N VAL A 37 8.91 3.11 9.97
CA VAL A 37 7.56 3.06 9.42
C VAL A 37 7.53 3.89 8.13
N SER A 38 7.18 3.26 7.00
CA SER A 38 7.15 3.92 5.69
C SER A 38 5.84 3.64 4.97
N PRO A 39 5.02 4.66 4.64
CA PRO A 39 3.73 4.46 3.99
C PRO A 39 3.91 3.82 2.60
N THR A 40 5.03 4.09 1.93
CA THR A 40 5.37 3.49 0.64
C THR A 40 5.56 1.98 0.69
N VAL A 41 6.07 1.45 1.81
CA VAL A 41 6.26 -0.01 1.96
C VAL A 41 4.92 -0.70 2.09
N TYR A 42 4.02 -0.19 2.94
CA TYR A 42 2.65 -0.67 3.04
C TYR A 42 1.90 -0.58 1.72
N ALA A 43 2.02 0.54 1.00
CA ALA A 43 1.39 0.68 -0.32
C ALA A 43 1.89 -0.33 -1.35
N ARG A 44 3.21 -0.62 -1.37
CA ARG A 44 3.77 -1.61 -2.30
C ARG A 44 3.38 -3.04 -1.91
N ARG A 45 3.35 -3.36 -0.62
CA ARG A 45 2.88 -4.66 -0.13
C ARG A 45 1.38 -4.85 -0.40
N SER A 46 0.57 -3.81 -0.23
CA SER A 46 -0.84 -3.77 -0.63
C SER A 46 -1.02 -4.11 -2.12
N LEU A 47 -0.23 -3.51 -3.01
CA LEU A 47 -0.27 -3.87 -4.44
C LEU A 47 0.12 -5.33 -4.70
N CYS A 48 1.09 -5.88 -3.97
CA CYS A 48 1.45 -7.30 -4.09
C CYS A 48 0.29 -8.21 -3.66
N TYR A 49 -0.41 -7.86 -2.58
CA TYR A 49 -1.59 -8.58 -2.12
C TYR A 49 -2.72 -8.52 -3.15
N LEU A 50 -3.00 -7.35 -3.74
CA LEU A 50 -3.98 -7.23 -4.84
C LEU A 50 -3.65 -8.13 -6.02
N MET A 51 -2.38 -8.17 -6.43
CA MET A 51 -1.93 -9.04 -7.52
C MET A 51 -1.97 -10.53 -7.16
N SER A 52 -2.02 -10.86 -5.86
CA SER A 52 -2.13 -12.21 -5.34
C SER A 52 -3.57 -12.59 -4.96
N ASN A 53 -4.55 -11.76 -5.34
CA ASN A 53 -5.98 -11.94 -5.03
C ASN A 53 -6.29 -11.96 -3.51
N MET A 54 -5.49 -11.25 -2.72
CA MET A 54 -5.60 -11.08 -1.27
C MET A 54 -6.11 -9.66 -0.96
N ALA A 55 -7.37 -9.40 -1.29
CA ALA A 55 -7.92 -8.05 -1.25
C ALA A 55 -8.11 -7.51 0.19
N ASP A 56 -8.43 -8.38 1.14
CA ASP A 56 -8.57 -8.01 2.57
C ASP A 56 -7.25 -7.50 3.16
N GLU A 57 -6.14 -8.22 2.92
CA GLU A 57 -4.81 -7.84 3.38
C GLU A 57 -4.33 -6.57 2.67
N ALA A 58 -4.64 -6.42 1.39
CA ALA A 58 -4.36 -5.21 0.64
C ALA A 58 -5.06 -3.98 1.23
N LEU A 59 -6.33 -4.11 1.63
CA LEU A 59 -7.09 -3.05 2.26
C LEU A 59 -6.47 -2.66 3.60
N ASN A 60 -6.12 -3.63 4.44
CA ASN A 60 -5.49 -3.38 5.72
C ASN A 60 -4.17 -2.59 5.56
N ASP A 61 -3.32 -2.98 4.61
CA ASP A 61 -2.08 -2.25 4.33
C ASP A 61 -2.33 -0.83 3.79
N ALA A 62 -3.35 -0.64 2.95
CA ALA A 62 -3.72 0.67 2.46
C ALA A 62 -4.25 1.58 3.60
N MET A 63 -4.98 1.03 4.57
CA MET A 63 -5.39 1.74 5.79
C MET A 63 -4.18 2.09 6.67
N GLN A 64 -3.21 1.20 6.85
CA GLN A 64 -1.97 1.53 7.56
C GLN A 64 -1.21 2.65 6.86
N ALA A 65 -1.11 2.62 5.53
CA ALA A 65 -0.48 3.70 4.76
C ALA A 65 -1.18 5.06 4.95
N GLN A 66 -2.52 5.06 5.06
CA GLN A 66 -3.31 6.26 5.37
C GLN A 66 -3.05 6.75 6.80
N VAL A 67 -2.98 5.87 7.79
CA VAL A 67 -2.67 6.25 9.19
C VAL A 67 -1.30 6.91 9.27
N ILE A 68 -0.31 6.37 8.54
CA ILE A 68 1.05 6.90 8.51
C ILE A 68 1.12 8.23 7.76
N SER A 69 0.35 8.37 6.67
CA SER A 69 0.30 9.60 5.87
C SER A 69 -1.13 9.96 5.48
N PRO A 70 -1.85 10.70 6.35
CA PRO A 70 -3.27 11.01 6.15
C PRO A 70 -3.55 11.87 4.91
N VAL A 71 -2.55 12.64 4.46
CA VAL A 71 -2.65 13.51 3.29
C VAL A 71 -2.27 12.80 1.98
N TRP A 72 -1.92 11.51 2.04
CA TRP A 72 -1.43 10.79 0.88
C TRP A 72 -2.58 10.14 0.10
N TYR A 73 -3.03 10.84 -0.95
CA TYR A 73 -4.12 10.40 -1.82
C TYR A 73 -3.95 8.98 -2.41
N ILE A 74 -2.71 8.52 -2.59
CA ILE A 74 -2.43 7.15 -3.09
C ILE A 74 -2.96 6.09 -2.12
N ALA A 75 -2.93 6.32 -0.80
CA ALA A 75 -3.48 5.38 0.17
C ALA A 75 -4.99 5.16 -0.05
N PHE A 76 -5.74 6.23 -0.31
CA PHE A 76 -7.17 6.16 -0.62
C PHE A 76 -7.45 5.45 -1.95
N TYR A 77 -6.63 5.68 -2.97
CA TYR A 77 -6.75 4.96 -4.24
C TYR A 77 -6.49 3.46 -4.08
N LEU A 78 -5.52 3.07 -3.25
CA LEU A 78 -5.28 1.65 -2.94
C LEU A 78 -6.44 1.02 -2.17
N GLN A 79 -7.03 1.73 -1.21
CA GLN A 79 -8.24 1.27 -0.52
C GLN A 79 -9.38 1.05 -1.50
N ALA A 80 -9.61 2.00 -2.41
CA ALA A 80 -10.64 1.87 -3.43
C ALA A 80 -10.43 0.64 -4.31
N VAL A 81 -9.21 0.41 -4.80
CA VAL A 81 -8.91 -0.77 -5.63
C VAL A 81 -9.14 -2.06 -4.85
N ALA A 82 -8.74 -2.12 -3.57
CA ALA A 82 -8.99 -3.27 -2.72
C ALA A 82 -10.48 -3.51 -2.48
N LEU A 83 -11.24 -2.46 -2.18
CA LEU A 83 -12.68 -2.53 -1.97
C LEU A 83 -13.43 -2.97 -3.25
N LEU A 84 -13.01 -2.50 -4.43
CA LEU A 84 -13.54 -2.98 -5.71
C LEU A 84 -13.26 -4.47 -5.92
N ALA A 85 -12.04 -4.93 -5.61
CA ALA A 85 -11.69 -6.35 -5.70
C ALA A 85 -12.55 -7.22 -4.75
N MET A 86 -13.03 -6.66 -3.64
CA MET A 86 -13.97 -7.29 -2.71
C MET A 86 -15.45 -7.14 -3.10
N GLY A 87 -15.77 -6.44 -4.20
CA GLY A 87 -17.16 -6.13 -4.60
C GLY A 87 -17.85 -5.05 -3.75
N LYS A 88 -17.11 -4.30 -2.93
CA LYS A 88 -17.63 -3.21 -2.10
C LYS A 88 -17.58 -1.87 -2.84
N GLU A 89 -18.36 -1.77 -3.91
CA GLU A 89 -18.31 -0.61 -4.83
C GLU A 89 -18.66 0.72 -4.14
N ASN A 90 -19.63 0.74 -3.24
CA ASN A 90 -20.03 1.96 -2.52
C ASN A 90 -18.86 2.53 -1.69
N ASP A 91 -18.18 1.65 -0.94
CA ASP A 91 -17.03 2.05 -0.12
C ASP A 91 -15.86 2.50 -0.99
N ALA A 92 -15.64 1.83 -2.12
CA ALA A 92 -14.60 2.21 -3.07
C ALA A 92 -14.85 3.61 -3.67
N GLN A 93 -16.10 3.94 -4.02
CA GLN A 93 -16.45 5.26 -4.54
C GLN A 93 -16.20 6.36 -3.50
N MET A 94 -16.50 6.10 -2.23
CA MET A 94 -16.19 7.03 -1.14
C MET A 94 -14.66 7.25 -1.03
N ALA A 95 -13.88 6.18 -1.02
CA ALA A 95 -12.42 6.27 -0.96
C ALA A 95 -11.82 7.03 -2.17
N LEU A 96 -12.31 6.79 -3.39
CA LEU A 96 -11.88 7.53 -4.58
C LEU A 96 -12.19 9.02 -4.47
N LYS A 97 -13.37 9.38 -3.97
CA LYS A 97 -13.77 10.78 -3.80
C LYS A 97 -12.86 11.50 -2.80
N GLU A 98 -12.51 10.85 -1.70
CA GLU A 98 -11.56 11.38 -0.71
C GLU A 98 -10.16 11.53 -1.31
N GLY A 99 -9.65 10.49 -1.99
CA GLY A 99 -8.36 10.53 -2.68
C GLY A 99 -8.27 11.66 -3.70
N SER A 100 -9.27 11.81 -4.56
CA SER A 100 -9.32 12.88 -5.57
C SER A 100 -9.39 14.28 -4.95
N SER A 101 -10.14 14.42 -3.85
CA SER A 101 -10.21 15.69 -3.10
C SER A 101 -8.84 16.07 -2.52
N LEU A 102 -8.07 15.10 -2.02
CA LEU A 102 -6.73 15.32 -1.50
C LEU A 102 -5.71 15.61 -2.60
N GLU A 103 -5.78 14.90 -3.73
CA GLU A 103 -4.93 15.14 -4.90
C GLU A 103 -5.12 16.56 -5.47
N THR A 104 -6.38 17.01 -5.53
CA THR A 104 -6.72 18.37 -5.97
C THR A 104 -6.13 19.41 -5.03
N LYS A 105 -6.28 19.24 -3.71
CA LYS A 105 -5.72 20.13 -2.68
C LYS A 105 -4.20 20.17 -2.69
N LYS A 106 -3.54 19.06 -3.03
CA LYS A 106 -2.08 18.99 -3.16
C LYS A 106 -1.57 19.78 -4.37
N SER A 107 -2.31 19.73 -5.49
CA SER A 107 -1.93 20.39 -6.74
C SER A 107 -2.16 21.91 -6.73
N THR A 108 -2.87 22.44 -5.73
CA THR A 108 -3.19 23.88 -5.59
C THR A 108 -2.29 24.64 -4.60
N ASN A 109 -1.25 23.99 -4.06
CA ASN A 109 -0.18 24.63 -3.27
C ASN A 109 1.13 24.61 -4.03
#